data_AF-A0A7J8LFR9-F1
#
_entry.id   AF-A0A7J8LFR9-F1
#
_cell.length_a   1.000
_cell.length_b   1.000
_cell.length_c   1.000
_cell.angle_alpha   90.00
_cell.angle_beta   90.00
_cell.angle_gamma   90.00
#
_symmetry.space_group_name_H-M   'P 1'
#
loop_
_entity.id
_entity.type
_entity.pdbx_description
1 polymer ?
#
loop_
_entity_poly.entity_id
_entity_poly.type
_entity_poly.pdbx_seq_one_letter_code
_entity_poly.pdbx_strand_id
1 'polypeptide(L)'
;PSFVLPALVHLVCLSEEKARPAASEALFRVLKHHNQKPEVICMMLDSLGNLSQDQADAEAGACKGKGSNFDCNRVLRLIPEWSKTVQDWNALIGPLIDKMFAEPSNATIVRFLSYINEQLAEAADVVLSRVVFQMKGQKGIDEDFFSRWETKTCPSDDSMRMQQSLFERLCPLLIVRLLPLRVFNDLNSSVVYGQLHNAPLMHGIFSSFTVTIQVVPLNSFCGLKI
;
A
#
# COMPACT_ATOMS: atom_id res chain seq x y z
N PRO A 1 8.61 22.44 -5.77
CA PRO A 1 7.77 21.23 -6.00
C PRO A 1 6.32 21.40 -5.54
N SER A 2 6.11 21.90 -4.32
CA SER A 2 4.78 22.08 -3.69
C SER A 2 3.69 22.72 -4.55
N PHE A 3 4.01 23.78 -5.29
CA PHE A 3 3.02 24.47 -6.11
C PHE A 3 2.84 23.85 -7.51
N VAL A 4 3.92 23.32 -8.09
CA VAL A 4 3.94 22.91 -9.51
C VAL A 4 3.58 21.44 -9.69
N LEU A 5 3.94 20.58 -8.74
CA LEU A 5 3.75 19.12 -8.86
C LEU A 5 2.26 18.72 -8.89
N PRO A 6 1.38 19.22 -7.99
CA PRO A 6 -0.04 18.88 -8.06
C PRO A 6 -0.68 19.34 -9.38
N ALA A 7 -0.30 20.52 -9.88
CA ALA A 7 -0.77 21.04 -11.16
C ALA A 7 -0.32 20.16 -12.34
N LEU A 8 0.93 19.67 -12.34
CA LEU A 8 1.43 18.74 -13.35
C LEU A 8 0.72 17.39 -13.29
N VAL A 9 0.46 16.84 -12.09
CA VAL A 9 -0.30 15.60 -11.91
C VAL A 9 -1.71 15.75 -12.49
N HIS A 10 -2.40 16.83 -12.14
CA HIS A 10 -3.72 17.16 -12.68
C HIS A 10 -3.72 17.28 -14.20
N LEU A 11 -2.71 17.95 -14.78
CA LEU A 11 -2.54 18.06 -16.23
C LEU A 11 -2.33 16.69 -16.88
N VAL A 12 -1.51 15.80 -16.33
CA VAL A 12 -1.31 14.46 -16.92
C VAL A 12 -2.60 13.64 -16.88
N CYS A 13 -3.35 13.74 -15.78
CA CYS A 13 -4.59 13.00 -15.58
C CYS A 13 -5.76 13.50 -16.47
N LEU A 14 -5.85 14.81 -16.73
CA LEU A 14 -7.00 15.43 -17.42
C LEU A 14 -6.72 15.96 -18.83
N SER A 15 -5.45 16.14 -19.21
CA SER A 15 -5.11 16.78 -20.48
C SER A 15 -5.57 15.97 -21.70
N GLU A 16 -6.03 16.72 -22.70
CA GLU A 16 -6.12 16.35 -24.11
C GLU A 16 -4.83 15.67 -24.60
N GLU A 17 -4.93 14.82 -25.62
CA GLU A 17 -3.80 14.00 -26.09
C GLU A 17 -2.57 14.82 -26.50
N LYS A 18 -2.75 16.07 -26.95
CA LYS A 18 -1.69 16.90 -27.53
C LYS A 18 -0.74 17.52 -26.48
N ALA A 19 -1.25 17.95 -25.33
CA ALA A 19 -0.42 18.58 -24.28
C ALA A 19 0.10 17.58 -23.23
N ARG A 20 -0.46 16.37 -23.21
CA ARG A 20 -0.11 15.30 -22.27
C ARG A 20 1.35 14.82 -22.36
N PRO A 21 1.98 14.59 -23.54
CA PRO A 21 3.37 14.17 -23.59
C PRO A 21 4.33 15.17 -22.93
N ALA A 22 4.10 16.46 -23.16
CA ALA A 22 4.89 17.53 -22.53
C ALA A 22 4.67 17.58 -21.00
N ALA A 23 3.42 17.42 -20.54
CA ALA A 23 3.11 17.36 -19.12
C ALA A 23 3.73 16.12 -18.44
N SER A 24 3.65 14.95 -19.08
CA SER A 24 4.26 13.71 -18.59
C SER A 24 5.78 13.80 -18.53
N GLU A 25 6.41 14.37 -19.55
CA GLU A 25 7.86 14.59 -19.57
C GLU A 25 8.29 15.59 -18.49
N ALA A 26 7.54 16.68 -18.31
CA ALA A 26 7.81 17.64 -17.23
C ALA A 26 7.67 16.98 -15.85
N LEU A 27 6.60 16.21 -15.63
CA LEU A 27 6.40 15.46 -14.39
C LEU A 27 7.54 14.47 -14.14
N PHE A 28 7.91 13.68 -15.16
CA PHE A 28 9.02 12.74 -15.08
C PHE A 28 10.33 13.42 -14.70
N ARG A 29 10.65 14.57 -15.30
CA ARG A 29 11.86 15.36 -14.97
C ARG A 29 11.85 15.85 -13.53
N VAL A 30 10.71 16.33 -13.04
CA VAL A 30 10.57 16.76 -11.64
C VAL A 30 10.81 15.60 -10.67
N LEU A 31 10.20 14.44 -10.95
CA LEU A 31 10.37 13.23 -10.14
C LEU A 31 11.82 12.72 -10.19
N LYS A 32 12.46 12.75 -11.36
CA LYS A 32 13.86 12.36 -11.54
C LYS A 32 14.81 13.28 -10.77
N HIS A 33 14.58 14.59 -10.81
CA HIS A 33 15.43 15.57 -10.13
C HIS A 33 15.31 15.51 -8.59
N HIS A 34 14.18 14.99 -8.09
CA HIS A 34 13.90 14.84 -6.66
C HIS A 34 13.76 13.38 -6.23
N ASN A 35 14.46 12.47 -6.91
CA ASN A 35 14.39 11.02 -6.72
C ASN A 35 14.89 10.52 -5.34
N GLN A 36 15.39 11.39 -4.47
CA GLN A 36 15.79 11.08 -3.08
C GLN A 36 14.92 11.81 -2.04
N LYS A 37 13.89 12.55 -2.48
CA LYS A 37 13.02 13.32 -1.59
C LYS A 37 11.67 12.62 -1.45
N PRO A 38 11.46 11.83 -0.38
CA PRO A 38 10.21 11.07 -0.20
C PRO A 38 9.00 12.01 -0.15
N GLU A 39 9.15 13.24 0.32
CA GLU A 39 8.08 14.23 0.41
C GLU A 39 7.51 14.58 -0.96
N VAL A 40 8.35 14.60 -2.01
CA VAL A 40 7.91 14.87 -3.38
C VAL A 40 7.07 13.72 -3.92
N ILE A 41 7.45 12.47 -3.61
CA ILE A 41 6.69 11.29 -4.02
C ILE A 41 5.38 11.20 -3.24
N CYS A 42 5.42 11.47 -1.93
CA CYS A 42 4.22 11.53 -1.09
C CYS A 42 3.23 12.57 -1.64
N MET A 43 3.71 13.76 -1.99
CA MET A 43 2.88 14.81 -2.57
C MET A 43 2.26 14.44 -3.92
N MET A 44 2.98 13.69 -4.76
CA MET A 44 2.42 13.14 -6.00
C MET A 44 1.29 12.14 -5.67
N LEU A 45 1.49 11.26 -4.68
CA LEU A 45 0.49 10.30 -4.23
C LEU A 45 -0.73 10.99 -3.60
N ASP A 46 -0.52 12.05 -2.82
CA ASP A 46 -1.59 12.90 -2.28
C ASP A 46 -2.42 13.52 -3.40
N SER A 47 -1.74 14.07 -4.41
CA SER A 47 -2.40 14.67 -5.58
C SER A 47 -3.24 13.64 -6.32
N LEU A 48 -2.74 12.41 -6.50
CA LEU A 48 -3.50 11.33 -7.14
C LEU A 48 -4.67 10.83 -6.27
N GLY A 49 -4.47 10.76 -4.95
CA GLY A 49 -5.49 10.36 -3.99
C GLY A 49 -6.66 11.34 -3.97
N ASN A 50 -6.37 12.63 -3.82
CA ASN A 50 -7.37 13.70 -3.80
C ASN A 50 -8.22 13.70 -5.07
N LEU A 51 -7.58 13.60 -6.23
CA LEU A 51 -8.30 13.58 -7.51
C LEU A 51 -9.18 12.33 -7.67
N SER A 52 -8.78 11.18 -7.13
CA SER A 52 -9.62 9.98 -7.14
C SER A 52 -10.82 10.08 -6.19
N GLN A 53 -10.67 10.78 -5.07
CA GLN A 53 -11.75 11.04 -4.12
C GLN A 53 -12.76 12.05 -4.69
N ASP A 54 -12.27 13.15 -5.26
CA ASP A 54 -13.11 14.20 -5.88
C ASP A 54 -14.02 13.61 -6.97
N GLN A 55 -13.53 12.63 -7.73
CA GLN A 55 -14.30 11.91 -8.74
C GLN A 55 -15.37 11.00 -8.11
N ALA A 56 -15.04 10.25 -7.06
CA ALA A 56 -15.99 9.38 -6.37
C ALA A 56 -17.15 10.18 -5.75
N ASP A 57 -16.85 11.34 -5.17
CA ASP A 57 -17.84 12.24 -4.57
C ASP A 57 -18.75 12.88 -5.64
N ALA A 58 -18.19 13.26 -6.80
CA ALA A 58 -18.95 13.77 -7.93
C ALA A 58 -19.91 12.73 -8.53
N GLU A 59 -19.51 11.45 -8.56
CA GLU A 59 -20.36 10.34 -9.02
C GLU A 59 -21.50 10.02 -8.05
N ALA A 60 -21.27 10.15 -6.74
CA ALA A 60 -22.28 9.95 -5.71
C ALA A 60 -23.36 11.05 -5.67
N GLY A 61 -23.04 12.27 -6.10
CA GLY A 61 -23.90 13.47 -6.00
C GLY A 61 -24.90 13.70 -7.15
N ALA A 62 -24.93 12.86 -8.19
CA ALA A 62 -25.80 12.99 -9.37
C ALA A 62 -25.61 14.27 -10.22
N CYS A 63 -24.75 14.19 -11.23
CA CYS A 63 -25.03 14.78 -12.55
C CYS A 63 -24.14 14.09 -13.60
N LYS A 64 -24.76 13.31 -14.49
CA LYS A 64 -24.10 12.52 -15.54
C LYS A 64 -23.60 13.46 -16.66
N GLY A 65 -22.69 14.37 -16.31
CA GLY A 65 -21.93 15.19 -17.25
C GLY A 65 -20.86 14.33 -17.89
N LYS A 66 -20.76 14.42 -19.23
CA LYS A 66 -19.78 13.78 -20.11
C LYS A 66 -18.47 13.44 -19.38
N GLY A 67 -18.24 12.14 -19.18
CA GLY A 67 -17.11 11.62 -18.39
C GLY A 67 -15.83 12.36 -18.74
N SER A 68 -15.30 13.09 -17.77
CA SER A 68 -13.96 13.64 -17.87
C SER A 68 -13.03 12.44 -18.08
N ASN A 69 -12.13 12.52 -19.05
CA ASN A 69 -11.17 11.45 -19.36
C ASN A 69 -10.06 11.44 -18.29
N PHE A 70 -10.47 11.39 -17.02
CA PHE A 70 -9.62 11.38 -15.86
C PHE A 70 -9.04 9.98 -15.70
N ASP A 71 -7.71 9.87 -15.85
CA ASP A 71 -7.02 8.60 -15.73
C ASP A 71 -5.75 8.75 -14.88
N CYS A 72 -5.87 8.47 -13.58
CA CYS A 72 -4.74 8.38 -12.65
C CYS A 72 -3.66 7.39 -13.11
N ASN A 73 -4.04 6.35 -13.86
CA ASN A 73 -3.07 5.33 -14.27
C ASN A 73 -2.04 5.91 -15.24
N ARG A 74 -2.30 7.05 -15.88
CA ARG A 74 -1.33 7.74 -16.74
C ARG A 74 -0.08 8.15 -15.98
N VAL A 75 -0.23 8.67 -14.75
CA VAL A 75 0.91 9.02 -13.90
C VAL A 75 1.59 7.76 -13.39
N LEU A 76 0.81 6.76 -12.96
CA LEU A 76 1.36 5.50 -12.44
C LEU A 76 2.16 4.71 -13.50
N ARG A 77 1.84 4.84 -14.79
CA ARG A 77 2.61 4.25 -15.89
C ARG A 77 4.02 4.82 -16.06
N LEU A 78 4.31 6.00 -15.50
CA LEU A 78 5.65 6.58 -15.52
C LEU A 78 6.58 5.98 -14.46
N ILE A 79 6.01 5.32 -13.45
CA ILE A 79 6.73 4.84 -12.27
C ILE A 79 7.80 3.79 -12.60
N PRO A 80 7.56 2.78 -13.47
CA PRO A 80 8.59 1.81 -13.82
C PRO A 80 9.83 2.39 -14.49
N GLU A 81 9.70 3.47 -15.25
CA GLU A 81 10.85 4.15 -15.86
C GLU A 81 11.51 5.12 -14.88
N TRP A 82 10.71 5.80 -14.06
CA TRP A 82 11.23 6.71 -13.04
C TRP A 82 12.00 5.95 -11.96
N SER A 83 11.54 4.76 -11.57
CA SER A 83 12.16 3.93 -10.53
C SER A 83 13.62 3.59 -10.88
N LYS A 84 13.94 3.37 -12.15
CA LYS A 84 15.31 3.14 -12.63
C LYS A 84 16.25 4.33 -12.41
N THR A 85 15.72 5.52 -12.17
CA THR A 85 16.50 6.73 -11.94
C THR A 85 16.83 6.96 -10.47
N VAL A 86 16.17 6.26 -9.54
CA VAL A 86 16.37 6.39 -8.10
C VAL A 86 17.70 5.73 -7.72
N GLN A 87 18.54 6.46 -6.99
CA GLN A 87 19.87 5.98 -6.57
C GLN A 87 19.84 5.26 -5.22
N ASP A 88 19.04 5.75 -4.28
CA ASP A 88 18.96 5.22 -2.92
C ASP A 88 17.50 4.93 -2.56
N TRP A 89 17.13 3.66 -2.62
CA TRP A 89 15.80 3.19 -2.24
C TRP A 89 15.60 3.15 -0.74
N ASN A 90 16.66 3.00 0.07
CA ASN A 90 16.52 2.89 1.52
C ASN A 90 15.95 4.19 2.12
N ALA A 91 16.31 5.34 1.54
CA ALA A 91 15.76 6.64 1.91
C ALA A 91 14.27 6.82 1.55
N LEU A 92 13.76 6.10 0.54
CA LEU A 92 12.37 6.23 0.06
C LEU A 92 11.43 5.17 0.62
N ILE A 93 11.89 3.92 0.73
CA ILE A 93 11.03 2.78 1.05
C ILE A 93 10.40 2.96 2.43
N GLY A 94 11.18 3.36 3.43
CA GLY A 94 10.66 3.60 4.77
C GLY A 94 9.48 4.60 4.79
N PRO A 95 9.68 5.84 4.33
CA PRO A 95 8.61 6.84 4.23
C PRO A 95 7.40 6.40 3.39
N LEU A 96 7.60 5.61 2.32
CA LEU A 96 6.48 5.11 1.50
C LEU A 96 5.63 4.08 2.25
N ILE A 97 6.28 3.21 3.03
CA ILE A 97 5.58 2.26 3.91
C ILE A 97 4.85 3.00 5.03
N ASP A 98 5.48 4.01 5.64
CA ASP A 98 4.83 4.88 6.63
C ASP A 98 3.59 5.57 6.07
N LYS A 99 3.68 6.07 4.84
CA LYS A 99 2.55 6.71 4.16
C LYS A 99 1.39 5.72 3.98
N MET A 100 1.68 4.47 3.60
CA MET A 100 0.64 3.45 3.47
C MET A 100 -0.03 3.14 4.82
N PHE A 101 0.72 3.14 5.92
CA PHE A 101 0.15 2.96 7.25
C PHE A 101 -0.65 4.16 7.75
N ALA A 102 -0.25 5.38 7.38
CA ALA A 102 -0.99 6.60 7.70
C ALA A 102 -2.31 6.71 6.91
N GLU A 103 -2.36 6.18 5.69
CA GLU A 103 -3.50 6.26 4.79
C GLU A 103 -3.91 4.86 4.25
N PRO A 104 -4.35 3.93 5.11
CA PRO A 104 -4.53 2.54 4.72
C PRO A 104 -5.71 2.29 3.77
N SER A 105 -6.60 3.28 3.58
CA SER A 105 -7.68 3.28 2.59
C SER A 105 -7.26 3.79 1.20
N ASN A 106 -6.07 4.39 1.06
CA ASN A 106 -5.61 5.00 -0.19
C ASN A 106 -5.04 3.94 -1.16
N ALA A 107 -5.91 3.42 -2.03
CA ALA A 107 -5.55 2.40 -3.03
C ALA A 107 -4.51 2.88 -4.06
N THR A 108 -4.27 4.19 -4.20
CA THR A 108 -3.22 4.72 -5.10
C THR A 108 -1.83 4.37 -4.56
N ILE A 109 -1.64 4.40 -3.25
CA ILE A 109 -0.37 3.99 -2.62
C ILE A 109 -0.08 2.52 -2.94
N VAL A 110 -1.07 1.64 -2.76
CA VAL A 110 -0.93 0.20 -3.05
C VAL A 110 -0.55 -0.04 -4.52
N ARG A 111 -1.22 0.65 -5.45
CA ARG A 111 -0.90 0.56 -6.88
C ARG A 111 0.52 1.05 -7.16
N PHE A 112 0.93 2.17 -6.57
CA PHE A 112 2.30 2.67 -6.71
C PHE A 112 3.33 1.65 -6.22
N LEU A 113 3.13 1.09 -5.03
CA LEU A 113 4.02 0.07 -4.45
C LEU A 113 4.13 -1.18 -5.33
N SER A 114 3.04 -1.55 -6.02
CA SER A 114 3.06 -2.69 -6.96
C SER A 114 4.00 -2.49 -8.16
N TYR A 115 4.26 -1.24 -8.57
CA TYR A 115 5.21 -0.92 -9.64
C TYR A 115 6.67 -0.95 -9.19
N ILE A 116 6.93 -0.98 -7.88
CA ILE A 116 8.27 -0.98 -7.29
C ILE A 116 8.50 -2.20 -6.38
N ASN A 117 7.78 -3.29 -6.64
CA ASN A 117 7.85 -4.53 -5.85
C ASN A 117 9.27 -5.13 -5.79
N GLU A 118 10.05 -4.99 -6.86
CA GLU A 118 11.43 -5.44 -6.92
C GLU A 118 12.33 -4.63 -5.96
N GLN A 119 12.11 -3.32 -5.89
CA GLN A 119 12.85 -2.43 -4.98
C GLN A 119 12.42 -2.62 -3.52
N LEU A 120 11.14 -2.94 -3.29
CA LEU A 120 10.65 -3.38 -1.99
C LEU A 120 11.34 -4.68 -1.53
N ALA A 121 11.62 -5.61 -2.46
CA ALA A 121 12.37 -6.82 -2.14
C ALA A 121 13.84 -6.56 -1.81
N GLU A 122 14.46 -5.57 -2.44
CA GLU A 122 15.85 -5.20 -2.16
C GLU A 122 16.02 -4.61 -0.75
N ALA A 123 15.02 -3.85 -0.28
CA ALA A 123 14.95 -3.29 1.07
C ALA A 123 14.00 -4.08 1.99
N ALA A 124 13.93 -5.40 1.81
CA ALA A 124 12.97 -6.26 2.53
C ALA A 124 13.12 -6.19 4.06
N ASP A 125 14.33 -5.98 4.56
CA ASP A 125 14.61 -5.79 5.98
C ASP A 125 13.90 -4.56 6.55
N VAL A 126 13.96 -3.44 5.84
CA VAL A 126 13.26 -2.19 6.19
C VAL A 126 11.76 -2.39 6.10
N VAL A 127 11.26 -3.05 5.04
CA VAL A 127 9.82 -3.28 4.87
C VAL A 127 9.27 -4.17 5.98
N LEU A 128 9.89 -5.33 6.22
CA LEU A 128 9.42 -6.32 7.18
C LEU A 128 9.53 -5.82 8.62
N SER A 129 10.61 -5.11 8.97
CA SER A 129 10.74 -4.51 10.30
C SER A 129 9.60 -3.53 10.60
N ARG A 130 9.22 -2.71 9.62
CA ARG A 130 8.09 -1.76 9.70
C ARG A 130 6.74 -2.47 9.77
N VAL A 131 6.53 -3.51 8.97
CA VAL A 131 5.32 -4.36 9.02
C VAL A 131 5.16 -5.00 10.40
N VAL A 132 6.22 -5.62 10.93
CA VAL A 132 6.20 -6.25 12.26
C VAL A 132 5.93 -5.21 13.35
N PHE A 133 6.56 -4.03 13.26
CA PHE A 133 6.32 -2.93 14.19
C PHE A 133 4.85 -2.50 14.17
N GLN A 134 4.27 -2.29 12.98
CA GLN A 134 2.87 -1.91 12.82
C GLN A 134 1.93 -2.98 13.39
N MET A 135 2.16 -4.25 13.07
CA MET A 135 1.32 -5.36 13.53
C MET A 135 1.38 -5.56 15.06
N LYS A 136 2.54 -5.36 15.69
CA LYS A 136 2.68 -5.43 17.16
C LYS A 136 1.96 -4.29 17.87
N GLY A 137 1.83 -3.12 17.23
CA GLY A 137 1.13 -1.96 17.77
C GLY A 137 -0.39 -2.05 17.69
N GLN A 138 -0.95 -3.01 16.94
CA GLN A 138 -2.40 -3.16 16.78
C GLN A 138 -3.04 -3.69 18.07
N LYS A 139 -4.03 -2.95 18.59
CA LYS A 139 -4.87 -3.42 19.71
C LYS A 139 -5.73 -4.61 19.27
N GLY A 140 -6.18 -5.44 20.20
CA GLY A 140 -7.17 -6.50 19.90
C GLY A 140 -8.44 -5.92 19.25
N ILE A 141 -9.16 -6.72 18.45
CA ILE A 141 -10.51 -6.33 18.03
C ILE A 141 -11.37 -6.40 19.28
N ASP A 142 -12.05 -5.30 19.60
CA ASP A 142 -13.02 -5.29 20.70
C ASP A 142 -14.25 -6.12 20.29
N GLU A 143 -14.45 -7.27 20.95
CA GLU A 143 -15.53 -8.23 20.68
C GLU A 143 -16.93 -7.58 20.82
N ASP A 144 -17.06 -6.62 21.72
CA ASP A 144 -18.29 -5.84 21.91
C ASP A 144 -18.56 -4.93 20.70
N PHE A 145 -17.51 -4.48 20.01
CA PHE A 145 -17.61 -3.69 18.78
C PHE A 145 -17.99 -4.54 17.58
N PHE A 146 -17.49 -5.79 17.52
CA PHE A 146 -17.77 -6.73 16.43
C PHE A 146 -19.23 -7.23 16.47
N SER A 147 -19.73 -7.57 17.66
CA SER A 147 -21.12 -8.00 17.86
C SER A 147 -22.15 -6.89 17.56
N ARG A 148 -21.81 -5.62 17.82
CA ARG A 148 -22.66 -4.47 17.47
C ARG A 148 -22.74 -4.21 15.96
N TRP A 149 -21.63 -4.46 15.25
CA TRP A 149 -21.60 -4.37 13.79
C TRP A 149 -22.47 -5.44 13.13
N GLU A 150 -22.38 -6.70 13.56
CA GLU A 150 -23.16 -7.81 13.01
C GLU A 150 -24.68 -7.61 13.15
N THR A 151 -25.10 -6.98 14.24
CA THR A 151 -26.51 -6.69 14.53
C THR A 151 -27.05 -5.48 13.77
N LYS A 152 -26.23 -4.83 12.90
CA LYS A 152 -26.57 -3.64 12.07
C LYS A 152 -27.27 -2.50 12.85
N THR A 153 -27.12 -2.48 14.17
CA THR A 153 -27.74 -1.47 15.05
C THR A 153 -26.81 -0.28 15.28
N CYS A 154 -25.69 -0.23 14.57
CA CYS A 154 -24.64 0.77 14.75
C CYS A 154 -25.02 2.15 14.22
N PRO A 155 -24.68 3.23 14.94
CA PRO A 155 -24.60 4.58 14.37
C PRO A 155 -23.50 4.64 13.28
N SER A 156 -23.62 5.60 12.36
CA SER A 156 -22.66 5.82 11.24
C SER A 156 -21.19 5.85 11.70
N ASP A 157 -20.92 6.40 12.88
CA ASP A 157 -19.56 6.55 13.41
C ASP A 157 -18.90 5.21 13.78
N ASP A 158 -19.68 4.23 14.28
CA ASP A 158 -19.16 2.90 14.62
C ASP A 158 -18.77 2.12 13.34
N SER A 159 -19.46 2.38 12.22
CA SER A 159 -19.13 1.84 10.89
C SER A 159 -17.79 2.34 10.37
N MET A 160 -17.57 3.66 10.40
CA MET A 160 -16.31 4.26 9.95
C MET A 160 -15.12 3.79 10.78
N ARG A 161 -15.28 3.65 12.10
CA ARG A 161 -14.24 3.11 12.99
C ARG A 161 -13.91 1.65 12.69
N MET A 162 -14.91 0.82 12.42
CA MET A 162 -14.70 -0.57 12.03
C MET A 162 -13.95 -0.67 10.70
N GLN A 163 -14.38 0.09 9.69
CA GLN A 163 -13.73 0.14 8.39
C GLN A 163 -12.26 0.56 8.52
N GLN A 164 -11.98 1.60 9.32
CA GLN A 164 -10.61 2.05 9.58
C GLN A 164 -9.76 0.96 10.27
N SER A 165 -10.31 0.31 11.30
CA SER A 165 -9.63 -0.79 12.02
C SER A 165 -9.34 -1.99 11.10
N LEU A 166 -10.26 -2.30 10.17
CA LEU A 166 -10.03 -3.32 9.14
C LEU A 166 -8.91 -2.92 8.19
N PHE A 167 -8.89 -1.68 7.70
CA PHE A 167 -7.83 -1.20 6.81
C PHE A 167 -6.47 -1.20 7.52
N GLU A 168 -6.39 -0.78 8.78
CA GLU A 168 -5.17 -0.81 9.59
C GLU A 168 -4.60 -2.24 9.73
N ARG A 169 -5.47 -3.25 9.82
CA ARG A 169 -5.08 -4.67 9.91
C ARG A 169 -4.73 -5.28 8.56
N LEU A 170 -5.47 -4.93 7.51
CA LEU A 170 -5.25 -5.45 6.16
C LEU A 170 -4.02 -4.83 5.51
N CYS A 171 -3.73 -3.55 5.78
CA CYS A 171 -2.65 -2.81 5.14
C CYS A 171 -1.27 -3.49 5.28
N PRO A 172 -0.80 -3.90 6.47
CA PRO A 172 0.44 -4.65 6.61
C PRO A 172 0.46 -5.96 5.81
N LEU A 173 -0.67 -6.67 5.76
CA LEU A 173 -0.79 -7.93 5.01
C LEU A 173 -0.73 -7.70 3.50
N LEU A 174 -1.29 -6.58 3.02
CA LEU A 174 -1.18 -6.18 1.62
C LEU A 174 0.27 -5.89 1.25
N ILE A 175 1.05 -5.24 2.12
CA ILE A 175 2.49 -5.00 1.88
C ILE A 175 3.24 -6.33 1.78
N VAL A 176 3.01 -7.27 2.69
CA VAL A 176 3.61 -8.62 2.63
C VAL A 176 3.25 -9.30 1.30
N ARG A 177 2.00 -9.17 0.85
CA ARG A 177 1.54 -9.75 -0.42
C ARG A 177 2.18 -9.11 -1.66
N LEU A 178 2.61 -7.85 -1.59
CA LEU A 178 3.32 -7.19 -2.68
C LEU A 178 4.77 -7.65 -2.83
N LEU A 179 5.36 -8.24 -1.79
CA LEU A 179 6.74 -8.71 -1.83
C LEU A 179 6.88 -9.96 -2.73
N PRO A 180 7.84 -9.96 -3.67
CA PRO A 180 8.20 -11.14 -4.43
C PRO A 180 8.54 -12.34 -3.54
N LEU A 181 8.13 -13.56 -3.96
CA LEU A 181 8.34 -14.79 -3.19
C LEU A 181 9.80 -15.04 -2.80
N ARG A 182 10.76 -14.56 -3.60
CA ARG A 182 12.20 -14.70 -3.31
C ARG A 182 12.60 -14.10 -1.96
N VAL A 183 11.90 -13.06 -1.49
CA VAL A 183 12.13 -12.44 -0.17
C VAL A 183 11.93 -13.46 0.96
N PHE A 184 10.99 -14.38 0.76
CA PHE A 184 10.66 -15.44 1.73
C PHE A 184 11.42 -16.74 1.45
N ASN A 185 12.15 -16.86 0.34
CA ASN A 185 12.89 -18.10 0.05
C ASN A 185 14.25 -18.15 0.78
N ASP A 186 14.70 -17.03 1.37
CA ASP A 186 15.92 -17.00 2.16
C ASP A 186 15.66 -17.44 3.61
N LEU A 187 15.81 -18.74 3.86
CA LEU A 187 15.66 -19.35 5.18
C LEU A 187 16.69 -18.83 6.21
N ASN A 188 17.78 -18.21 5.77
CA ASN A 188 18.77 -17.60 6.66
C ASN A 188 18.40 -16.16 7.07
N SER A 189 17.32 -15.60 6.51
CA SER A 189 16.86 -14.26 6.83
C SER A 189 16.38 -14.19 8.27
N SER A 190 17.24 -13.65 9.14
CA SER A 190 16.89 -13.37 10.53
C SER A 190 15.73 -12.38 10.68
N VAL A 191 15.46 -11.57 9.65
CA VAL A 191 14.34 -10.62 9.65
C VAL A 191 13.00 -11.33 9.44
N VAL A 192 12.95 -12.32 8.54
CA VAL A 192 11.73 -13.09 8.25
C VAL A 192 11.51 -14.19 9.29
N TYR A 193 12.59 -14.93 9.61
CA TYR A 193 12.53 -16.17 10.38
C TYR A 193 13.10 -16.05 11.80
N GLY A 194 13.67 -14.91 12.18
CA GLY A 194 14.29 -14.75 13.50
C GLY A 194 15.45 -15.74 13.70
N GLN A 195 15.62 -16.22 14.94
CA GLN A 195 16.62 -17.22 15.29
C GLN A 195 16.13 -18.67 15.06
N LEU A 196 15.24 -18.91 14.10
CA LEU A 196 14.73 -20.27 13.81
C LEU A 196 15.85 -21.28 13.49
N HIS A 197 17.02 -20.81 13.04
CA HIS A 197 18.10 -21.67 12.54
C HIS A 197 19.16 -22.11 13.56
N ASN A 198 19.05 -21.72 14.85
CA ASN A 198 20.06 -22.06 15.87
C ASN A 198 19.64 -23.16 16.87
N ALA A 199 18.51 -23.86 16.64
CA ALA A 199 18.28 -25.12 17.32
C ALA A 199 19.11 -26.22 16.61
N PRO A 200 20.06 -26.89 17.27
CA PRO A 200 20.84 -27.95 16.65
C PRO A 200 19.87 -29.01 16.12
N LEU A 201 19.99 -29.33 14.83
CA LEU A 201 19.42 -30.53 14.22
C LEU A 201 20.03 -31.76 14.92
N MET A 202 19.52 -32.10 16.10
CA MET A 202 19.79 -33.38 16.74
C MET A 202 19.14 -34.45 15.90
N HIS A 203 20.00 -35.28 15.33
CA HIS A 203 19.69 -36.48 14.57
C HIS A 203 18.68 -37.35 15.30
N GLY A 204 17.60 -37.71 14.59
CA GLY A 204 16.79 -38.88 14.90
C GLY A 204 15.81 -38.71 16.05
N ILE A 205 14.66 -38.09 15.78
CA ILE A 205 13.32 -38.58 16.07
C ILE A 205 12.37 -37.60 15.39
N PHE A 206 11.43 -38.13 14.59
CA PHE A 206 10.28 -37.39 14.09
C PHE A 206 9.54 -36.76 15.30
N SER A 207 9.81 -35.49 15.58
CA SER A 207 8.95 -34.66 16.41
C SER A 207 8.46 -33.54 15.51
N SER A 208 7.23 -33.71 15.07
CA SER A 208 6.43 -32.73 14.36
C SER A 208 6.33 -31.47 15.24
N PHE A 209 7.20 -30.49 15.03
CA PHE A 209 6.97 -29.15 15.54
C PHE A 209 5.90 -28.51 14.67
N THR A 210 4.66 -28.80 15.03
CA THR A 210 3.49 -28.07 14.56
C THR A 210 3.63 -26.65 15.13
N VAL A 211 4.18 -25.73 14.34
CA VAL A 211 3.94 -24.31 14.59
C VAL A 211 2.44 -24.14 14.39
N THR A 212 1.71 -24.02 15.50
CA THR A 212 0.30 -23.66 15.47
C THR A 212 0.23 -22.20 15.06
N ILE A 213 0.42 -21.91 13.78
CA ILE A 213 -0.26 -20.79 13.19
C ILE A 213 -1.72 -21.19 13.32
N GLN A 214 -2.47 -20.53 14.21
CA GLN A 214 -3.93 -20.53 14.08
C GLN A 214 -4.23 -19.80 12.76
N VAL A 215 -4.10 -20.53 11.65
CA VAL A 215 -4.75 -20.20 10.41
C VAL A 215 -6.21 -20.49 10.72
N VAL A 216 -6.93 -19.46 11.15
CA VAL A 216 -8.39 -19.50 11.13
C VAL A 216 -8.75 -19.84 9.68
N PRO A 217 -9.40 -20.97 9.40
CA PRO A 217 -9.70 -21.36 8.05
C PRO A 217 -10.57 -20.27 7.41
N LEU A 218 -10.14 -19.75 6.25
CA LEU A 218 -10.88 -18.79 5.42
C LEU A 218 -12.27 -19.31 4.98
N ASN A 219 -12.62 -20.55 5.33
CA ASN A 219 -13.93 -21.13 5.06
C ASN A 219 -15.09 -20.55 5.90
N SER A 220 -14.84 -19.64 6.86
CA SER A 220 -15.92 -18.85 7.48
C SER A 220 -16.33 -17.59 6.68
N PHE A 221 -15.62 -17.24 5.60
CA PHE A 221 -15.98 -16.10 4.74
C PHE A 221 -16.79 -16.48 3.49
N CYS A 222 -17.22 -17.74 3.35
CA CYS A 222 -18.17 -18.16 2.31
C CYS A 222 -19.60 -17.70 2.64
N GLY A 223 -19.82 -16.39 2.59
CA GLY A 223 -21.12 -15.76 2.76
C GLY A 223 -21.34 -14.47 1.96
N LEU A 224 -20.31 -13.92 1.31
CA LEU A 224 -20.49 -12.83 0.34
C LEU A 224 -20.54 -13.40 -1.08
N LYS A 225 -21.75 -13.67 -1.57
CA LYS A 225 -22.03 -13.63 -3.00
C LYS A 225 -22.11 -12.15 -3.40
N ILE A 226 -21.28 -11.77 -4.37
CA ILE A 226 -21.50 -10.59 -5.21
C ILE A 226 -22.77 -10.79 -6.02
#